data_AF-A0A6I7ND56-F1
#
_entry.id   AF-A0A6I7ND56-F1
#
_cell.length_a   1.000
_cell.length_b   1.000
_cell.length_c   1.000
_cell.angle_alpha   90.00
_cell.angle_beta   90.00
_cell.angle_gamma   90.00
#
_symmetry.space_group_name_H-M   'P 1'
#
loop_
_entity.id
_entity.type
_entity.pdbx_description
1 polymer ?
#
loop_
_entity_poly.entity_id
_entity_poly.type
_entity_poly.pdbx_seq_one_letter_code
_entity_poly.pdbx_strand_id
1 'polypeptide(L)' 'MKFAIALLSGAQDPAARSALEFARAVMASGHSIHRLFFYRDAVHLAS' A
#
# COMPACT_ATOMS: atom_id res chain seq x y z
N MET A 1 -4.88 15.46 -1.29
CA MET A 1 -4.85 15.07 0.14
C MET A 1 -3.58 14.29 0.43
N LYS A 2 -3.20 14.17 1.72
CA LYS A 2 -2.06 13.35 2.19
C LYS A 2 -2.58 12.02 2.74
N PHE A 3 -2.15 10.90 2.16
CA PHE A 3 -2.58 9.55 2.54
C PHE A 3 -1.47 8.82 3.31
N ALA A 4 -1.87 8.01 4.30
CA ALA A 4 -1.05 6.96 4.90
C ALA A 4 -1.70 5.60 4.62
N ILE A 5 -0.90 4.61 4.24
CA ILE A 5 -1.36 3.26 3.94
C ILE A 5 -0.67 2.29 4.91
N ALA A 6 -1.46 1.44 5.56
CA ALA A 6 -0.96 0.31 6.33
C ALA A 6 -1.27 -0.98 5.55
N LEU A 7 -0.23 -1.67 5.08
CA LEU A 7 -0.37 -2.96 4.43
C LEU A 7 0.01 -4.06 5.42
N LEU A 8 -0.93 -4.98 5.62
CA LEU A 8 -0.84 -6.06 6.62
C LEU A 8 -0.72 -7.45 6.01
N SER A 9 -1.00 -7.57 4.72
CA SER A 9 -1.12 -8.84 4.01
C SER A 9 0.08 -9.09 3.10
N GLY A 10 0.46 -10.35 2.94
CA GLY A 10 1.55 -10.77 2.05
C GLY A 10 1.18 -10.66 0.55
N ALA A 11 2.16 -10.89 -0.32
CA ALA A 11 2.04 -10.70 -1.78
C ALA A 11 0.89 -11.48 -2.44
N GLN A 12 0.65 -12.69 -1.95
CA GLN A 12 -0.37 -13.63 -2.42
C GLN A 12 -1.81 -13.24 -2.03
N ASP A 13 -1.98 -12.29 -1.12
CA ASP A 13 -3.30 -11.87 -0.65
C ASP A 13 -3.90 -10.78 -1.55
N PRO A 14 -5.19 -10.87 -1.94
CA PRO A 14 -5.88 -9.83 -2.72
C PRO A 14 -5.81 -8.42 -2.13
N ALA A 15 -5.67 -8.28 -0.81
CA ALA A 15 -5.51 -7.00 -0.14
C ALA A 15 -4.20 -6.30 -0.53
N ALA A 16 -3.11 -7.03 -0.81
CA ALA A 16 -1.86 -6.45 -1.31
C ALA A 16 -2.03 -5.87 -2.72
N ARG A 17 -2.74 -6.59 -3.59
CA ARG A 17 -3.08 -6.09 -4.93
C ARG A 17 -3.95 -4.84 -4.86
N SER A 18 -4.96 -4.86 -3.98
CA SER A 18 -5.88 -3.74 -3.76
C SER A 18 -5.14 -2.50 -3.25
N ALA A 19 -4.20 -2.67 -2.31
CA ALA A 19 -3.37 -1.57 -1.81
C ALA A 19 -2.49 -0.95 -2.91
N LEU A 20 -1.92 -1.77 -3.80
CA LEU A 20 -1.15 -1.28 -4.94
C LEU A 20 -2.01 -0.47 -5.93
N GLU A 21 -3.19 -0.97 -6.29
CA GLU A 21 -4.10 -0.25 -7.20
C GLU A 21 -4.62 1.05 -6.57
N PHE A 22 -4.93 1.04 -5.27
CA PHE A 22 -5.27 2.24 -4.53
C PHE A 22 -4.13 3.26 -4.55
N ALA A 23 -2.90 2.83 -4.27
CA ALA A 23 -1.74 3.72 -4.28
C ALA A 23 -1.52 4.37 -5.66
N ARG A 24 -1.69 3.60 -6.74
CA ARG A 24 -1.65 4.11 -8.12
C ARG A 24 -2.74 5.14 -8.39
N ALA A 25 -3.98 4.86 -8.00
CA ALA A 25 -5.10 5.78 -8.18
C ALA A 25 -4.92 7.09 -7.40
N VAL A 26 -4.38 7.01 -6.17
CA VAL A 26 -4.04 8.18 -5.35
C VAL A 26 -3.03 9.07 -6.07
N MET A 27 -1.92 8.50 -6.56
CA MET A 27 -0.90 9.25 -7.29
C MET A 27 -1.43 9.85 -8.59
N ALA A 28 -2.21 9.08 -9.36
CA ALA A 28 -2.82 9.55 -10.60
C ALA A 28 -3.81 10.71 -10.38
N SER A 29 -4.46 10.76 -9.22
CA SER A 29 -5.38 11.83 -8.84
C SER A 29 -4.68 13.09 -8.31
N GLY A 30 -3.36 13.18 -8.38
CA GLY A 30 -2.58 14.32 -7.88
C GLY A 30 -2.49 14.39 -6.35
N HIS A 31 -2.80 13.29 -5.66
CA HIS A 31 -2.63 13.17 -4.22
C HIS A 31 -1.26 12.59 -3.85
N SER A 32 -0.87 12.74 -2.59
CA SER A 32 0.42 12.23 -2.10
C SER A 32 0.24 11.15 -1.04
N ILE A 33 1.10 10.13 -1.10
CA ILE A 33 1.24 9.11 -0.06
C ILE A 33 2.47 9.48 0.76
N HIS A 34 2.26 9.92 2.00
CA HIS A 34 3.36 10.37 2.86
C HIS A 34 3.97 9.25 3.69
N ARG A 35 3.25 8.12 3.82
CA ARG A 35 3.69 6.94 4.56
C ARG A 35 3.07 5.68 3.98
N LEU A 36 3.91 4.67 3.75
CA LEU A 36 3.52 3.29 3.50
C LEU A 36 4.15 2.44 4.59
N PHE A 37 3.32 1.77 5.39
CA PHE A 37 3.76 0.97 6.53
C PHE A 37 3.48 -0.51 6.26
N PHE A 38 4.55 -1.30 6.14
CA PHE A 38 4.47 -2.75 6.02
C PHE A 38 4.52 -3.38 7.42
N TYR A 39 3.55 -4.23 7.72
CA TYR A 39 3.50 -4.96 8.99
C TYR A 39 2.85 -6.32 8.82
N ARG A 40 3.05 -7.24 9.78
CA ARG A 40 2.66 -8.66 9.66
C ARG A 40 3.22 -9.27 8.38
N ASP A 41 2.44 -10.04 7.63
CA ASP A 41 2.88 -10.75 6.43
C ASP A 41 3.41 -9.82 5.34
N ALA A 42 3.00 -8.54 5.36
CA ALA A 42 3.45 -7.55 4.40
C ALA A 42 4.93 -7.17 4.56
N VAL A 43 5.59 -7.48 5.69
CA VAL A 43 7.03 -7.18 5.85
C VAL A 43 7.88 -7.91 4.80
N HIS A 44 7.42 -9.07 4.34
CA HIS A 44 8.10 -9.87 3.32
C HIS A 44 8.03 -9.25 1.91
N LEU A 45 7.21 -8.22 1.68
CA LEU A 45 7.15 -7.49 0.41
C LEU A 45 8.34 -6.55 0.19
N ALA A 46 9.09 -6.25 1.26
CA ALA A 46 10.21 -5.31 1.25
C ALA A 46 11.49 -5.93 1.81
N SER A 47 11.57 -7.27 1.83
CA SER A 47 12.77 -8.04 2.22
C SER A 47 13.72 -8.25 1.06
#